data_AF-A0A525J542-F1
#
_entry.id   AF-A0A525J542-F1
#
_cell.length_a   1.000
_cell.length_b   1.000
_cell.length_c   1.000
_cell.angle_alpha   90.00
_cell.angle_beta   90.00
_cell.angle_gamma   90.00
#
_symmetry.space_group_name_H-M   'P 1'
#
loop_
_entity.id
_entity.type
_entity.pdbx_description
1 polymer ?
#
loop_
_entity_poly.entity_id
_entity_poly.type
_entity_poly.pdbx_seq_one_letter_code
_entity_poly.pdbx_strand_id
1 'polypeptide(L)'
;MSAAIRDPGNRDASSGEAVTVHPQGSFFGRRKGHRLRAHQANLIEHLLPQLSLQIGGPQPPDLAGLFDAPVEDVRLEIGFGGGEHLIAEARAFPNTGFIGCEPYVNGMAKILAQIEAHAIGNIRLFAGDAAELLGWAPEHSLARIDLIHPDPWPKRRHWKRRFVQDATIASMARVLKAAGEFRFVSDISDYCAWTLAHFSRSPDFVWTAERASDWREPWPDYTITRYGRKAEREGRQAAYLRFRKIG
;
A
#
# COMPACT_ATOMS: atom_id res chain seq x y z
N MET A 1 -9.85 73.90 28.62
CA MET A 1 -10.00 73.27 27.29
C MET A 1 -8.66 73.33 26.58
N SER A 2 -7.94 72.20 26.48
CA SER A 2 -6.82 72.01 25.54
C SER A 2 -6.47 70.52 25.46
N ALA A 3 -6.16 70.05 24.24
CA ALA A 3 -5.76 68.69 23.84
C ALA A 3 -4.31 68.36 24.30
N ALA A 4 -3.67 67.19 24.15
CA ALA A 4 -3.80 65.90 23.44
C ALA A 4 -2.93 64.88 24.25
N ILE A 5 -2.94 63.55 24.07
CA ILE A 5 -2.19 62.71 23.10
C ILE A 5 -2.41 61.23 23.53
N ARG A 6 -2.51 60.31 22.55
CA ARG A 6 -2.62 58.84 22.71
C ARG A 6 -1.28 58.20 23.05
N ASP A 7 -1.27 57.10 23.82
CA ASP A 7 -0.70 55.79 23.40
C ASP A 7 -1.00 54.67 24.44
N PRO A 8 -1.46 53.47 24.04
CA PRO A 8 -1.51 52.28 24.90
C PRO A 8 -0.40 51.26 24.54
N GLY A 9 0.61 51.08 25.40
CA GLY A 9 1.56 49.96 25.33
C GLY A 9 1.06 48.77 26.17
N ASN A 10 0.59 47.68 25.56
CA ASN A 10 1.33 46.57 24.95
C ASN A 10 2.05 45.67 25.99
N ARG A 11 1.40 44.54 26.33
CA ARG A 11 2.01 43.40 27.02
C ARG A 11 1.72 42.12 26.23
N ASP A 12 2.79 41.35 26.15
CA ASP A 12 2.89 39.89 26.08
C ASP A 12 2.79 39.20 24.71
N ALA A 13 3.99 38.79 24.29
CA ALA A 13 4.35 37.42 23.93
C ALA A 13 3.70 36.81 22.68
N SER A 14 4.38 36.97 21.53
CA SER A 14 4.37 35.97 20.47
C SER A 14 5.69 35.21 20.49
N SER A 15 5.69 34.09 21.19
CA SER A 15 6.66 33.03 20.96
C SER A 15 6.35 32.42 19.59
N GLY A 16 7.38 32.32 18.74
CA GLY A 16 7.24 31.75 17.41
C GLY A 16 6.74 30.31 17.51
N GLU A 17 5.52 30.07 17.02
CA GLU A 17 5.03 28.72 16.79
C GLU A 17 5.87 28.10 15.68
N ALA A 18 6.74 27.18 16.09
CA ALA A 18 7.39 26.24 15.20
C ALA A 18 6.32 25.53 14.37
N VAL A 19 6.46 25.65 13.05
CA VAL A 19 5.70 24.87 12.07
C VAL A 19 5.92 23.40 12.39
N THR A 20 4.90 22.77 12.97
CA THR A 20 4.92 21.32 13.25
C THR A 20 4.74 20.60 11.92
N VAL A 21 5.86 20.08 11.41
CA VAL A 21 5.88 19.15 10.28
C VAL A 21 5.11 17.90 10.72
N HIS A 22 3.92 17.69 10.16
CA HIS A 22 3.18 16.45 10.36
C HIS A 22 4.02 15.26 9.86
N PRO A 23 4.22 14.20 10.67
CA PRO A 23 4.86 12.99 10.17
C PRO A 23 4.02 12.43 9.00
N GLN A 24 4.65 12.24 7.85
CA GLN A 24 4.03 11.63 6.69
C GLN A 24 3.76 10.14 6.98
N GLY A 25 2.48 9.74 7.01
CA GLY A 25 2.05 8.36 7.31
C GLY A 25 0.96 8.35 8.37
N SER A 26 -0.30 8.44 7.97
CA SER A 26 -1.42 8.25 8.89
C SER A 26 -2.35 7.19 8.32
N PHE A 27 -2.12 5.94 8.70
CA PHE A 27 -3.07 4.88 8.45
C PHE A 27 -4.42 5.20 9.12
N PHE A 28 -5.47 5.37 8.31
CA PHE A 28 -6.83 5.74 8.77
C PHE A 28 -7.79 4.55 8.89
N GLY A 29 -7.34 3.32 8.59
CA GLY A 29 -8.17 2.12 8.60
C GLY A 29 -8.26 1.44 9.98
N ARG A 30 -8.92 0.28 10.02
CA ARG A 30 -9.08 -0.52 11.25
C ARG A 30 -7.84 -1.39 11.49
N ARG A 31 -7.27 -1.34 12.70
CA ARG A 31 -6.13 -2.19 13.11
C ARG A 31 -6.51 -3.58 13.64
N LYS A 32 -7.64 -3.72 14.36
CA LYS A 32 -8.09 -4.99 14.95
C LYS A 32 -9.59 -5.21 14.77
N GLY A 33 -9.99 -6.47 14.60
CA GLY A 33 -11.37 -6.90 14.39
C GLY A 33 -11.85 -7.87 15.46
N HIS A 34 -12.52 -8.94 15.04
CA HIS A 34 -13.01 -9.98 15.94
C HIS A 34 -11.87 -10.75 16.62
N ARG A 35 -12.18 -11.39 17.74
CA ARG A 35 -11.25 -12.27 18.45
C ARG A 35 -10.72 -13.36 17.52
N LEU A 36 -9.40 -13.54 17.51
CA LEU A 36 -8.73 -14.58 16.74
C LEU A 36 -9.07 -15.97 17.29
N ARG A 37 -9.10 -16.97 16.41
CA ARG A 37 -9.14 -18.39 16.83
C ARG A 37 -7.80 -18.77 17.48
N ALA A 38 -7.79 -19.81 18.31
CA ALA A 38 -6.59 -20.23 19.04
C ALA A 38 -5.38 -20.45 18.11
N HIS A 39 -5.58 -21.18 17.01
CA HIS A 39 -4.54 -21.41 16.00
C HIS A 39 -4.03 -20.10 15.36
N GLN A 40 -4.94 -19.18 15.01
CA GLN A 40 -4.56 -17.87 14.45
C GLN A 40 -3.78 -17.01 15.44
N ALA A 41 -4.13 -17.06 16.73
CA ALA A 41 -3.38 -16.36 17.76
C ALA A 41 -1.95 -16.94 17.91
N ASN A 42 -1.83 -18.27 17.90
CA ASN A 42 -0.55 -18.97 17.93
C ASN A 42 0.35 -18.61 16.74
N LEU A 43 -0.22 -18.52 15.52
CA LEU A 43 0.52 -18.07 14.33
C LEU A 43 1.01 -16.62 14.44
N ILE A 44 0.19 -15.72 14.98
CA ILE A 44 0.60 -14.33 15.22
C ILE A 44 1.75 -14.28 16.25
N GLU A 45 1.72 -15.15 17.26
CA GLU A 45 2.74 -15.16 18.31
C GLU A 45 4.07 -15.77 17.85
N HIS A 46 4.04 -16.84 17.04
CA HIS A 46 5.26 -17.62 16.74
C HIS A 46 5.70 -17.57 15.29
N LEU A 47 4.79 -17.50 14.32
CA LEU A 47 5.16 -17.46 12.89
C LEU A 47 5.40 -16.03 12.39
N LEU A 48 4.51 -15.09 12.76
CA LEU A 48 4.64 -13.70 12.30
C LEU A 48 6.01 -13.08 12.60
N PRO A 49 6.63 -13.24 13.79
CA PRO A 49 7.94 -12.65 14.07
C PRO A 49 9.05 -13.11 13.12
N GLN A 50 8.96 -14.33 12.60
CA GLN A 50 9.94 -14.89 11.67
C GLN A 50 9.80 -14.30 10.26
N LEU A 51 8.58 -13.90 9.88
CA LEU A 51 8.27 -13.34 8.57
C LEU A 51 8.26 -11.80 8.56
N SER A 52 8.34 -11.16 9.72
CA SER A 52 8.13 -9.72 9.87
C SER A 52 9.34 -8.89 9.44
N LEU A 53 9.11 -7.95 8.53
CA LEU A 53 10.08 -6.92 8.17
C LEU A 53 10.24 -5.88 9.28
N GLN A 54 11.48 -5.56 9.60
CA GLN A 54 11.84 -4.51 10.54
C GLN A 54 12.37 -3.30 9.77
N ILE A 55 11.54 -2.28 9.58
CA ILE A 55 11.88 -1.09 8.79
C ILE A 55 12.48 0.07 9.61
N GLY A 56 12.67 -0.13 10.92
CA GLY A 56 13.31 0.85 11.82
C GLY A 56 14.84 0.81 11.80
N GLY A 57 15.44 -0.17 11.12
CA GLY A 57 16.88 -0.33 10.96
C GLY A 57 17.40 0.28 9.64
N PRO A 58 18.72 0.16 9.37
CA PRO A 58 19.28 0.59 8.10
C PRO A 58 18.60 -0.10 6.92
N GLN A 59 18.49 0.59 5.79
CA GLN A 59 17.98 0.00 4.55
C GLN A 59 18.94 -1.09 4.07
N PRO A 60 18.45 -2.26 3.63
CA PRO A 60 19.31 -3.25 3.00
C PRO A 60 19.82 -2.71 1.66
N PRO A 61 21.00 -3.15 1.17
CA PRO A 61 21.45 -2.78 -0.17
C PRO A 61 20.52 -3.32 -1.27
N ASP A 62 19.86 -4.45 -1.02
CA ASP A 62 18.90 -5.09 -1.91
C ASP A 62 17.81 -5.80 -1.09
N LEU A 63 16.55 -5.65 -1.50
CA LEU A 63 15.40 -6.36 -0.89
C LEU A 63 15.45 -7.87 -1.13
N ALA A 64 16.16 -8.35 -2.15
CA ALA A 64 16.33 -9.79 -2.39
C ALA A 64 16.99 -10.49 -1.18
N GLY A 65 17.86 -9.78 -0.46
CA GLY A 65 18.51 -10.29 0.75
C GLY A 65 17.59 -10.49 1.96
N LEU A 66 16.30 -10.16 1.85
CA LEU A 66 15.31 -10.41 2.90
C LEU A 66 14.83 -11.87 2.92
N PHE A 67 15.03 -12.62 1.84
CA PHE A 67 14.52 -13.97 1.65
C PHE A 67 15.63 -15.00 1.89
N ASP A 68 15.27 -16.14 2.51
CA ASP A 68 16.25 -17.18 2.84
C ASP A 68 16.73 -17.92 1.57
N ALA A 69 15.82 -18.11 0.62
CA ALA A 69 16.14 -18.60 -0.72
C ALA A 69 16.42 -17.42 -1.66
N PRO A 70 17.37 -17.53 -2.59
CA PRO A 70 17.61 -16.52 -3.60
C PRO A 70 16.35 -16.23 -4.43
N VAL A 71 16.07 -14.95 -4.66
CA VAL A 71 14.96 -14.49 -5.50
C VAL A 71 15.48 -13.57 -6.61
N GLU A 72 14.83 -13.61 -7.77
CA GLU A 72 15.23 -12.83 -8.96
C GLU A 72 14.69 -11.40 -8.91
N ASP A 73 13.51 -11.22 -8.30
CA ASP A 73 12.80 -9.96 -8.19
C ASP A 73 11.99 -9.90 -6.90
N VAL A 74 11.65 -8.68 -6.46
CA VAL A 74 10.76 -8.45 -5.32
C VAL A 74 9.53 -7.67 -5.76
N ARG A 75 8.35 -8.12 -5.30
CA ARG A 75 7.05 -7.48 -5.55
C ARG A 75 6.37 -7.13 -4.22
N LEU A 76 5.59 -6.06 -4.21
CA LEU A 76 4.88 -5.57 -3.03
C LEU A 76 3.36 -5.61 -3.26
N GLU A 77 2.61 -6.17 -2.32
CA GLU A 77 1.14 -6.00 -2.26
C GLU A 77 0.75 -5.14 -1.05
N ILE A 78 0.08 -4.03 -1.31
CA ILE A 78 -0.37 -3.06 -0.30
C ILE A 78 -1.83 -3.34 0.06
N GLY A 79 -2.09 -3.57 1.34
CA GLY A 79 -3.43 -3.84 1.86
C GLY A 79 -3.98 -5.18 1.37
N PHE A 80 -3.17 -6.24 1.46
CA PHE A 80 -3.51 -7.57 0.93
C PHE A 80 -4.76 -8.21 1.57
N GLY A 81 -5.26 -7.67 2.68
CA GLY A 81 -6.47 -8.14 3.33
C GLY A 81 -6.34 -9.57 3.84
N GLY A 82 -7.05 -10.52 3.20
CA GLY A 82 -6.99 -11.94 3.55
C GLY A 82 -5.78 -12.68 2.97
N GLY A 83 -5.05 -12.04 2.05
CA GLY A 83 -3.88 -12.60 1.37
C GLY A 83 -4.20 -13.47 0.16
N GLU A 84 -5.46 -13.54 -0.30
CA GLU A 84 -5.85 -14.46 -1.38
C GLU A 84 -5.06 -14.25 -2.67
N HIS A 85 -4.86 -12.98 -3.08
CA HIS A 85 -4.08 -12.64 -4.26
C HIS A 85 -2.58 -12.89 -4.03
N LEU A 86 -2.03 -12.36 -2.93
CA LEU A 86 -0.61 -12.50 -2.57
C LEU A 86 -0.16 -13.97 -2.50
N ILE A 87 -0.97 -14.84 -1.91
CA ILE A 87 -0.68 -16.28 -1.81
C ILE A 87 -0.67 -16.95 -3.18
N ALA A 88 -1.61 -16.58 -4.06
CA ALA A 88 -1.64 -17.13 -5.41
C ALA A 88 -0.42 -16.70 -6.23
N GLU A 89 -0.06 -15.42 -6.17
CA GLU A 89 1.16 -14.90 -6.81
C GLU A 89 2.42 -15.57 -6.29
N ALA A 90 2.57 -15.71 -4.96
CA ALA A 90 3.74 -16.34 -4.35
C ALA A 90 3.92 -17.80 -4.79
N ARG A 91 2.81 -18.53 -4.98
CA ARG A 91 2.83 -19.92 -5.46
C ARG A 91 3.09 -20.01 -6.97
N ALA A 92 2.59 -19.07 -7.76
CA ALA A 92 2.79 -19.04 -9.20
C ALA A 92 4.23 -18.63 -9.59
N PHE A 93 4.90 -17.83 -8.76
CA PHE A 93 6.24 -17.30 -9.01
C PHE A 93 7.20 -17.63 -7.85
N PRO A 94 7.64 -18.90 -7.70
CA PRO A 94 8.45 -19.33 -6.56
C PRO A 94 9.83 -18.64 -6.48
N ASN A 95 10.39 -18.17 -7.60
CA ASN A 95 11.66 -17.43 -7.65
C ASN A 95 11.50 -15.92 -7.41
N THR A 96 10.28 -15.43 -7.15
CA THR A 96 10.01 -14.03 -6.83
C THR A 96 9.76 -13.89 -5.34
N GLY A 97 10.40 -12.89 -4.72
CA GLY A 97 10.14 -12.50 -3.34
C GLY A 97 8.91 -11.60 -3.27
N PHE A 98 8.06 -11.82 -2.27
CA PHE A 98 6.85 -11.04 -2.06
C PHE A 98 6.86 -10.36 -0.70
N ILE A 99 6.57 -9.07 -0.68
CA ILE A 99 6.34 -8.29 0.53
C ILE A 99 4.84 -7.99 0.61
N GLY A 100 4.19 -8.43 1.69
CA GLY A 100 2.81 -8.05 2.01
C GLY A 100 2.76 -6.97 3.07
N CYS A 101 2.12 -5.84 2.79
CA CYS A 101 1.90 -4.78 3.77
C CYS A 101 0.43 -4.72 4.21
N GLU A 102 0.13 -5.06 5.46
CA GLU A 102 -1.25 -5.05 5.99
C GLU A 102 -1.29 -4.67 7.48
N PRO A 103 -1.82 -3.49 7.83
CA PRO A 103 -1.96 -3.06 9.23
C PRO A 103 -3.10 -3.77 9.99
N TYR A 104 -4.01 -4.48 9.31
CA TYR A 104 -5.11 -5.19 9.96
C TYR A 104 -4.68 -6.57 10.47
N VAL A 105 -4.68 -6.73 11.80
CA VAL A 105 -4.21 -7.96 12.48
C VAL A 105 -4.98 -9.21 12.05
N ASN A 106 -6.29 -9.13 11.80
CA ASN A 106 -7.04 -10.31 11.34
C ASN A 106 -6.74 -10.65 9.87
N GLY A 107 -6.25 -9.70 9.08
CA GLY A 107 -5.73 -9.95 7.74
C GLY A 107 -4.42 -10.72 7.81
N MET A 108 -3.48 -10.23 8.62
CA MET A 108 -2.23 -10.92 8.97
C MET A 108 -2.47 -12.36 9.45
N ALA A 109 -3.40 -12.56 10.38
CA ALA A 109 -3.71 -13.89 10.89
C ALA A 109 -4.29 -14.85 9.83
N LYS A 110 -4.93 -14.31 8.78
CA LYS A 110 -5.45 -15.13 7.67
C LYS A 110 -4.35 -15.54 6.71
N ILE A 111 -3.47 -14.61 6.32
CA ILE A 111 -2.39 -14.95 5.40
C ILE A 111 -1.39 -15.91 6.06
N LEU A 112 -1.10 -15.76 7.35
CA LEU A 112 -0.21 -16.68 8.08
C LEU A 112 -0.73 -18.13 8.05
N ALA A 113 -2.04 -18.33 8.20
CA ALA A 113 -2.63 -19.66 8.11
C ALA A 113 -2.49 -20.26 6.70
N GLN A 114 -2.51 -19.43 5.65
CA GLN A 114 -2.27 -19.88 4.28
C GLN A 114 -0.78 -20.18 4.03
N ILE A 115 0.11 -19.34 4.55
CA ILE A 115 1.56 -19.54 4.46
C ILE A 115 1.96 -20.86 5.10
N GLU A 116 1.48 -21.13 6.32
CA GLU A 116 1.75 -22.39 7.02
C GLU A 116 1.16 -23.59 6.25
N ALA A 117 -0.13 -23.53 5.87
CA ALA A 117 -0.80 -24.64 5.21
C ALA A 117 -0.21 -25.00 3.83
N HIS A 118 0.45 -24.05 3.17
CA HIS A 118 1.05 -24.23 1.85
C HIS A 118 2.59 -24.19 1.85
N ALA A 119 3.22 -24.12 3.03
CA ALA A 119 4.68 -24.04 3.20
C ALA A 119 5.35 -22.98 2.31
N ILE A 120 4.79 -21.76 2.27
CA ILE A 120 5.25 -20.70 1.37
C ILE A 120 6.47 -19.99 1.98
N GLY A 121 7.63 -20.11 1.33
CA GLY A 121 8.90 -19.56 1.82
C GLY A 121 9.28 -18.18 1.27
N ASN A 122 8.63 -17.71 0.21
CA ASN A 122 8.99 -16.48 -0.52
C ASN A 122 8.11 -15.27 -0.16
N ILE A 123 7.57 -15.21 1.07
CA ILE A 123 6.80 -14.06 1.58
C ILE A 123 7.48 -13.46 2.81
N ARG A 124 7.52 -12.13 2.86
CA ARG A 124 7.78 -11.32 4.06
C ARG A 124 6.61 -10.38 4.31
N LEU A 125 6.38 -10.02 5.57
CA LEU A 125 5.18 -9.30 6.01
C LEU A 125 5.56 -8.02 6.76
N PHE A 126 4.83 -6.94 6.50
CA PHE A 126 4.94 -5.70 7.26
C PHE A 126 3.58 -5.27 7.80
N ALA A 127 3.48 -5.17 9.13
CA ALA A 127 2.26 -4.81 9.85
C ALA A 127 2.18 -3.31 10.15
N GLY A 128 2.25 -2.47 9.11
CA GLY A 128 2.30 -1.02 9.27
C GLY A 128 1.73 -0.23 8.10
N ASP A 129 2.09 1.04 8.01
CA ASP A 129 1.67 1.94 6.94
C ASP A 129 2.55 1.72 5.71
N ALA A 130 1.93 1.44 4.56
CA ALA A 130 2.66 1.24 3.32
C ALA A 130 3.46 2.48 2.89
N ALA A 131 3.07 3.69 3.30
CA ALA A 131 3.87 4.89 3.05
C ALA A 131 5.23 4.85 3.77
N GLU A 132 5.27 4.29 4.99
CA GLU A 132 6.52 4.10 5.76
C GLU A 132 7.40 3.05 5.07
N LEU A 133 6.81 1.93 4.64
CA LEU A 133 7.53 0.89 3.91
C LEU A 133 8.11 1.41 2.59
N LEU A 134 7.33 2.19 1.83
CA LEU A 134 7.81 2.83 0.61
C LEU A 134 8.88 3.89 0.88
N GLY A 135 8.87 4.55 2.04
CA GLY A 135 9.92 5.48 2.44
C GLY A 135 11.22 4.77 2.86
N TRP A 136 11.10 3.59 3.46
CA TRP A 136 12.24 2.77 3.87
C TRP A 136 12.85 1.94 2.74
N ALA A 137 12.07 1.50 1.75
CA ALA A 137 12.59 0.62 0.71
C ALA A 137 13.71 1.30 -0.12
N PRO A 138 14.77 0.57 -0.51
CA PRO A 138 15.82 1.10 -1.38
C PRO A 138 15.27 1.53 -2.75
N GLU A 139 15.96 2.45 -3.42
CA GLU A 139 15.60 2.86 -4.78
C GLU A 139 15.73 1.67 -5.75
N HIS A 140 14.87 1.62 -6.77
CA HIS A 140 14.92 0.59 -7.82
C HIS A 140 14.96 -0.86 -7.31
N SER A 141 14.29 -1.15 -6.19
CA SER A 141 14.32 -2.44 -5.52
C SER A 141 13.09 -3.30 -5.80
N LEU A 142 11.98 -2.71 -6.26
CA LEU A 142 10.73 -3.40 -6.54
C LEU A 142 10.47 -3.54 -8.04
N ALA A 143 10.10 -4.73 -8.48
CA ALA A 143 9.64 -4.97 -9.85
C ALA A 143 8.17 -4.59 -10.04
N ARG A 144 7.35 -4.76 -8.99
CA ARG A 144 5.91 -4.50 -9.05
C ARG A 144 5.31 -4.08 -7.71
N ILE A 145 4.31 -3.21 -7.76
CA ILE A 145 3.46 -2.85 -6.63
C ILE A 145 1.99 -3.09 -7.01
N ASP A 146 1.28 -3.87 -6.20
CA ASP A 146 -0.14 -4.19 -6.36
C ASP A 146 -0.96 -3.50 -5.25
N LEU A 147 -2.01 -2.76 -5.64
CA LEU A 147 -2.98 -2.13 -4.73
C LEU A 147 -4.41 -2.54 -5.11
N ILE A 148 -4.97 -3.50 -4.38
CA ILE A 148 -6.17 -4.23 -4.79
C ILE A 148 -7.32 -3.96 -3.81
N HIS A 149 -8.43 -3.41 -4.32
CA HIS A 149 -9.62 -3.01 -3.56
C HIS A 149 -9.33 -2.16 -2.30
N PRO A 150 -8.53 -1.08 -2.41
CA PRO A 150 -8.21 -0.23 -1.25
C PRO A 150 -9.44 0.49 -0.70
N ASP A 151 -9.36 0.92 0.57
CA ASP A 151 -10.43 1.66 1.23
C ASP A 151 -10.86 2.90 0.40
N PRO A 152 -12.14 3.01 0.00
CA PRO A 152 -12.53 3.96 -1.05
C PRO A 152 -12.77 5.39 -0.57
N TRP A 153 -12.96 5.58 0.74
CA TRP A 153 -13.26 6.87 1.37
C TRP A 153 -14.34 7.67 0.59
N PRO A 154 -15.61 7.22 0.57
CA PRO A 154 -16.61 7.74 -0.38
C PRO A 154 -16.94 9.23 -0.19
N LYS A 155 -16.76 9.76 1.03
CA LYS A 155 -17.03 11.18 1.31
C LYS A 155 -15.87 12.03 0.81
N ARG A 156 -16.14 13.04 -0.03
CA ARG A 156 -15.13 13.97 -0.61
C ARG A 156 -14.12 14.52 0.40
N ARG A 157 -14.58 14.92 1.59
CA ARG A 157 -13.71 15.40 2.69
C ARG A 157 -12.66 14.38 3.18
N HIS A 158 -12.80 13.11 2.83
CA HIS A 158 -11.90 12.02 3.18
C HIS A 158 -11.01 11.59 2.00
N TRP A 159 -11.12 12.19 0.82
CA TRP A 159 -10.33 11.75 -0.34
C TRP A 159 -8.82 11.91 -0.13
N LYS A 160 -8.39 12.86 0.70
CA LYS A 160 -7.00 12.98 1.18
C LYS A 160 -6.49 11.79 2.00
N ARG A 161 -7.35 10.85 2.37
CA ARG A 161 -7.01 9.58 3.06
C ARG A 161 -6.83 8.41 2.11
N ARG A 162 -7.19 8.58 0.82
CA ARG A 162 -6.92 7.57 -0.21
C ARG A 162 -5.42 7.39 -0.31
N PHE A 163 -4.99 6.14 -0.46
CA PHE A 163 -3.57 5.82 -0.55
C PHE A 163 -2.93 6.44 -1.79
N VAL A 164 -3.62 6.40 -2.93
CA VAL A 164 -3.15 7.05 -4.16
C VAL A 164 -3.20 8.58 -3.98
N GLN A 165 -2.03 9.18 -3.83
CA GLN A 165 -1.78 10.62 -3.75
C GLN A 165 -0.49 10.91 -4.51
N ASP A 166 -0.23 12.17 -4.84
CA ASP A 166 0.99 12.54 -5.56
C ASP A 166 2.26 12.13 -4.79
N ALA A 167 2.26 12.27 -3.46
CA ALA A 167 3.39 11.88 -2.61
C ALA A 167 3.66 10.36 -2.61
N THR A 168 2.62 9.52 -2.51
CA THR A 168 2.80 8.06 -2.57
C THR A 168 3.17 7.60 -3.98
N ILE A 169 2.70 8.28 -5.03
CA ILE A 169 3.13 8.03 -6.41
C ILE A 169 4.61 8.32 -6.58
N ALA A 170 5.11 9.44 -6.05
CA ALA A 170 6.54 9.75 -6.08
C ALA A 170 7.37 8.69 -5.33
N SER A 171 6.91 8.23 -4.17
CA SER A 171 7.57 7.13 -3.44
C SER A 171 7.55 5.82 -4.23
N MET A 172 6.44 5.48 -4.90
CA MET A 172 6.35 4.31 -5.78
C MET A 172 7.31 4.42 -6.96
N ALA A 173 7.42 5.59 -7.60
CA ALA A 173 8.38 5.83 -8.68
C ALA A 173 9.81 5.58 -8.22
N ARG A 174 10.20 6.10 -7.04
CA ARG A 174 11.55 5.95 -6.48
C ARG A 174 11.94 4.48 -6.28
N VAL A 175 11.04 3.67 -5.71
CA VAL A 175 11.35 2.28 -5.34
C VAL A 175 11.18 1.29 -6.49
N LEU A 176 10.39 1.62 -7.51
CA LEU A 176 10.23 0.76 -8.67
C LEU A 176 11.48 0.76 -9.56
N LYS A 177 11.84 -0.42 -10.06
CA LYS A 177 12.82 -0.61 -11.13
C LYS A 177 12.35 0.10 -12.41
N ALA A 178 13.27 0.42 -13.31
CA ALA A 178 12.91 0.86 -14.66
C ALA A 178 11.97 -0.16 -15.32
N ALA A 179 10.92 0.33 -16.00
CA ALA A 179 9.84 -0.50 -16.55
C ALA A 179 9.04 -1.34 -15.51
N GLY A 180 9.26 -1.14 -14.21
CA GLY A 180 8.45 -1.73 -13.15
C GLY A 180 7.00 -1.26 -13.21
N GLU A 181 6.10 -2.03 -12.60
CA GLU A 181 4.66 -1.83 -12.78
C GLU A 181 3.94 -1.50 -11.46
N PHE A 182 2.98 -0.59 -11.52
CA PHE A 182 1.96 -0.41 -10.50
C PHE A 182 0.61 -0.92 -11.02
N ARG A 183 0.00 -1.86 -10.31
CA ARG A 183 -1.34 -2.38 -10.61
C ARG A 183 -2.34 -1.94 -9.58
N PHE A 184 -3.51 -1.53 -10.05
CA PHE A 184 -4.61 -1.07 -9.22
C PHE A 184 -5.91 -1.75 -9.61
N VAL A 185 -6.64 -2.26 -8.63
CA VAL A 185 -7.98 -2.83 -8.84
C VAL A 185 -8.98 -2.16 -7.92
N SER A 186 -10.10 -1.68 -8.48
CA SER A 186 -11.19 -1.14 -7.67
C SER A 186 -12.52 -1.20 -8.41
N ASP A 187 -13.57 -1.46 -7.65
CA ASP A 187 -14.98 -1.47 -8.02
C ASP A 187 -15.69 -0.13 -7.72
N ILE A 188 -14.91 0.92 -7.41
CA ILE A 188 -15.40 2.26 -7.06
C ILE A 188 -14.96 3.26 -8.12
N SER A 189 -15.90 3.67 -8.97
CA SER A 189 -15.68 4.56 -10.13
C SER A 189 -14.89 5.83 -9.80
N ASP A 190 -15.27 6.53 -8.72
CA ASP A 190 -14.62 7.77 -8.32
C ASP A 190 -13.19 7.56 -7.82
N TYR A 191 -12.84 6.35 -7.36
CA TYR A 191 -11.47 6.03 -6.98
C TYR A 191 -10.64 5.60 -8.20
N CYS A 192 -11.25 4.90 -9.16
CA CYS A 192 -10.60 4.63 -10.45
C CYS A 192 -10.28 5.94 -11.20
N ALA A 193 -11.25 6.86 -11.29
CA ALA A 193 -11.05 8.18 -11.88
C ALA A 193 -10.00 9.02 -11.15
N TRP A 194 -10.02 8.99 -9.81
CA TRP A 194 -8.99 9.61 -8.97
C TRP A 194 -7.60 9.05 -9.26
N THR A 195 -7.47 7.73 -9.35
CA THR A 195 -6.20 7.06 -9.62
C THR A 195 -5.66 7.44 -11.00
N LEU A 196 -6.49 7.38 -12.04
CA LEU A 196 -6.12 7.82 -13.39
C LEU A 196 -5.68 9.28 -13.40
N ALA A 197 -6.44 10.18 -12.76
CA ALA A 197 -6.11 11.61 -12.73
C ALA A 197 -4.78 11.89 -12.03
N HIS A 198 -4.49 11.22 -10.92
CA HIS A 198 -3.22 11.39 -10.21
C HIS A 198 -2.03 10.83 -11.01
N PHE A 199 -2.14 9.62 -11.56
CA PHE A 199 -1.08 9.03 -12.37
C PHE A 199 -0.84 9.78 -13.69
N SER A 200 -1.89 10.31 -14.33
CA SER A 200 -1.74 11.08 -15.58
C SER A 200 -0.98 12.41 -15.40
N ARG A 201 -0.85 12.90 -14.16
CA ARG A 201 -0.06 14.09 -13.84
C ARG A 201 1.38 13.77 -13.45
N SER A 202 1.68 12.52 -13.12
CA SER A 202 3.04 12.10 -12.78
C SER A 202 3.87 12.00 -14.06
N PRO A 203 5.10 12.55 -14.08
CA PRO A 203 6.01 12.39 -15.20
C PRO A 203 6.67 11.00 -15.24
N ASP A 204 6.50 10.20 -14.18
CA ASP A 204 7.24 8.95 -13.97
C ASP A 204 6.49 7.72 -14.46
N PHE A 205 5.21 7.86 -14.83
CA PHE A 205 4.35 6.73 -15.18
C PHE A 205 3.58 6.94 -16.47
N VAL A 206 3.35 5.83 -17.16
CA VAL A 206 2.47 5.73 -18.32
C VAL A 206 1.36 4.73 -18.01
N TRP A 207 0.11 5.11 -18.26
CA TRP A 207 -1.02 4.18 -18.26
C TRP A 207 -0.91 3.25 -19.47
N THR A 208 -0.98 1.93 -19.26
CA THR A 208 -0.65 0.95 -20.32
C THR A 208 -1.85 0.46 -21.12
N ALA A 209 -3.06 0.96 -20.86
CA ALA A 209 -4.24 0.50 -21.58
C ALA A 209 -4.33 1.16 -22.96
N GLU A 210 -4.48 0.34 -24.00
CA GLU A 210 -4.67 0.78 -25.38
C GLU A 210 -6.12 0.62 -25.84
N ARG A 211 -6.87 -0.30 -25.20
CA ARG A 211 -8.29 -0.57 -25.46
C ARG A 211 -9.07 -0.81 -24.18
N ALA A 212 -10.40 -0.83 -24.30
CA ALA A 212 -11.31 -0.97 -23.16
C ALA A 212 -11.10 -2.27 -22.36
N SER A 213 -10.83 -3.39 -23.04
CA SER A 213 -10.60 -4.69 -22.37
C SER A 213 -9.37 -4.65 -21.47
N ASP A 214 -8.34 -3.87 -21.80
CA ASP A 214 -7.08 -3.84 -21.04
C ASP A 214 -7.24 -3.30 -19.61
N TRP A 215 -8.36 -2.62 -19.33
CA TRP A 215 -8.69 -2.09 -18.00
C TRP A 215 -10.07 -2.48 -17.46
N ARG A 216 -10.94 -3.10 -18.28
CA ARG A 216 -12.24 -3.62 -17.84
C ARG A 216 -12.20 -5.10 -17.48
N GLU A 217 -11.20 -5.81 -17.99
CA GLU A 217 -11.00 -7.23 -17.72
C GLU A 217 -9.77 -7.42 -16.83
N PRO A 218 -9.77 -8.45 -15.96
CA PRO A 218 -8.57 -8.81 -15.24
C PRO A 218 -7.44 -9.20 -16.20
N TRP A 219 -6.21 -8.91 -15.82
CA TRP A 219 -5.04 -9.48 -16.51
C TRP A 219 -5.02 -11.02 -16.36
N PRO A 220 -4.32 -11.74 -17.25
CA PRO A 220 -4.19 -13.19 -17.16
C PRO A 220 -3.73 -13.63 -15.77
N ASP A 221 -4.30 -14.74 -15.29
CA ASP A 221 -3.99 -15.37 -13.99
C ASP A 221 -4.31 -14.52 -12.75
N TYR A 222 -5.06 -13.41 -12.89
CA TYR A 222 -5.53 -12.64 -11.75
C TYR A 222 -6.38 -13.47 -10.79
N THR A 223 -5.96 -13.54 -9.53
CA THR A 223 -6.73 -14.19 -8.47
C THR A 223 -7.69 -13.21 -7.80
N ILE A 224 -8.99 -13.46 -7.96
CA ILE A 224 -10.03 -12.63 -7.36
C ILE A 224 -10.02 -12.71 -5.83
N THR A 225 -10.03 -11.54 -5.19
CA THR A 225 -10.10 -11.42 -3.73
C THR A 225 -11.53 -11.60 -3.22
N ARG A 226 -11.70 -11.78 -1.91
CA ARG A 226 -13.04 -11.73 -1.28
C ARG A 226 -13.78 -10.41 -1.51
N TYR A 227 -13.05 -9.30 -1.73
CA TYR A 227 -13.64 -7.99 -2.01
C TYR A 227 -14.14 -7.91 -3.45
N GLY A 228 -13.36 -8.44 -4.41
CA GLY A 228 -13.82 -8.60 -5.80
C GLY A 228 -15.05 -9.50 -5.89
N ARG A 229 -15.03 -10.67 -5.23
CA ARG A 229 -16.22 -11.54 -5.15
C ARG A 229 -17.42 -10.86 -4.51
N LYS A 230 -17.20 -9.93 -3.58
CA LYS A 230 -18.28 -9.14 -2.97
C LYS A 230 -18.84 -8.12 -3.97
N ALA A 231 -17.97 -7.45 -4.72
CA ALA A 231 -18.36 -6.51 -5.78
C ALA A 231 -19.25 -7.18 -6.83
N GLU A 232 -18.84 -8.35 -7.32
CA GLU A 232 -19.59 -9.13 -8.31
C GLU A 232 -21.00 -9.49 -7.81
N ARG A 233 -21.11 -9.98 -6.57
CA ARG A 233 -22.41 -10.28 -5.95
C ARG A 233 -23.32 -9.06 -5.82
N GLU A 234 -22.73 -7.88 -5.69
CA GLU A 234 -23.46 -6.61 -5.62
C GLU A 234 -23.68 -5.97 -7.00
N GLY A 235 -23.29 -6.66 -8.09
CA GLY A 235 -23.43 -6.17 -9.47
C GLY A 235 -22.48 -5.02 -9.81
N ARG A 236 -21.41 -4.81 -9.02
CA ARG A 236 -20.43 -3.74 -9.23
C ARG A 236 -19.26 -4.27 -10.07
N GLN A 237 -18.90 -3.53 -11.11
CA GLN A 237 -17.81 -3.89 -12.02
C GLN A 237 -16.50 -3.24 -11.55
N ALA A 238 -15.44 -4.03 -11.47
CA ALA A 238 -14.10 -3.56 -11.16
C ALA A 238 -13.38 -3.04 -12.42
N ALA A 239 -12.50 -2.05 -12.21
CA ALA A 239 -11.49 -1.66 -13.18
C ALA A 239 -10.12 -2.21 -12.74
N TYR A 240 -9.30 -2.58 -13.72
CA TYR A 240 -7.98 -3.20 -13.59
C TYR A 240 -6.93 -2.29 -14.26
N LEU A 241 -6.44 -1.29 -13.53
CA LEU A 241 -5.54 -0.29 -14.08
C LEU A 241 -4.08 -0.75 -13.92
N ARG A 242 -3.28 -0.58 -14.98
CA ARG A 242 -1.84 -0.87 -14.98
C ARG A 242 -1.05 0.34 -15.44
N PHE A 243 -0.03 0.70 -14.67
CA PHE A 243 0.85 1.82 -14.96
C PHE A 243 2.29 1.32 -14.96
N ARG A 244 3.06 1.72 -15.96
CA ARG A 244 4.47 1.35 -16.08
C ARG A 244 5.36 2.54 -15.75
N LYS A 245 6.36 2.33 -14.90
CA LYS A 245 7.39 3.33 -14.61
C LYS A 245 8.21 3.61 -15.87
N ILE A 246 8.40 4.90 -16.15
CA ILE A 246 9.29 5.40 -17.20
C ILE A 246 10.74 5.27 -16.69
N GLY A 247 11.63 4.92 -17.63
CA GLY A 247 13.06 4.70 -17.36
C GLY A 247 13.71 5.89 -16.70
#